data_AF-A0AAD5QXL0-F1
#
_entry.id   AF-A0AAD5QXL0-F1
#
_cell.length_a   1.000
_cell.length_b   1.000
_cell.length_c   1.000
_cell.angle_alpha   90.00
_cell.angle_beta   90.00
_cell.angle_gamma   90.00
#
_symmetry.space_group_name_H-M   'P 1'
#
loop_
_entity.id
_entity.type
_entity.pdbx_description
1 polymer ?
#
loop_
_entity_poly.entity_id
_entity_poly.type
_entity_poly.pdbx_seq_one_letter_code
_entity_poly.pdbx_strand_id
1 'polypeptide(L)'
;MEHIDMLTFIKKMVKRNFIDYIIIDNEEPEYDIIPMIAVQELFAKNDIVFCQINVELHKQGPEEHKAKFSKIMLDLLQAGRYAVIRHQKHGYQLMFLVDFKDPDCVEKYVKQFLTDD
;
A
#
# COMPACT_ATOMS: atom_id res chain seq x y z
N MET A 1 -0.21 -25.91 -10.24
CA MET A 1 0.46 -24.94 -9.36
C MET A 1 -0.62 -24.36 -8.47
N GLU A 2 -0.53 -24.51 -7.16
CA GLU A 2 -1.52 -23.93 -6.24
C GLU A 2 -1.13 -22.47 -5.99
N HIS A 3 -2.07 -21.55 -6.23
CA HIS A 3 -1.91 -20.13 -5.90
C HIS A 3 -2.44 -19.89 -4.50
N ILE A 4 -1.66 -19.19 -3.67
CA ILE A 4 -2.06 -18.78 -2.32
C ILE A 4 -2.38 -17.29 -2.37
N ASP A 5 -3.58 -16.90 -1.93
CA ASP A 5 -3.96 -15.50 -1.85
C ASP A 5 -3.15 -14.77 -0.76
N MET A 6 -2.95 -13.46 -0.95
CA MET A 6 -2.09 -12.66 -0.08
C MET A 6 -2.60 -12.63 1.38
N LEU A 7 -3.92 -12.65 1.61
CA LEU A 7 -4.48 -12.70 2.96
C LEU A 7 -4.13 -14.02 3.65
N THR A 8 -4.30 -15.14 2.96
CA THR A 8 -3.90 -16.47 3.46
C THR A 8 -2.40 -16.53 3.70
N PHE A 9 -1.58 -16.01 2.78
CA PHE A 9 -0.13 -15.95 2.93
C PHE A 9 0.28 -15.20 4.21
N ILE A 10 -0.21 -13.97 4.39
CA ILE A 10 0.12 -13.16 5.57
C ILE A 10 -0.40 -13.84 6.85
N LYS A 11 -1.66 -14.24 6.87
CA LYS A 11 -2.32 -14.74 8.09
C LYS A 11 -1.83 -16.12 8.53
N LYS A 12 -1.67 -17.05 7.59
CA LYS A 12 -1.36 -18.46 7.90
C LYS A 12 0.13 -18.80 7.80
N MET A 13 0.87 -18.12 6.92
CA MET A 13 2.28 -18.45 6.67
C MET A 13 3.21 -17.48 7.39
N VAL A 14 3.05 -16.17 7.15
CA VAL A 14 3.86 -15.14 7.83
C VAL A 14 3.48 -15.04 9.32
N LYS A 15 2.18 -15.23 9.63
CA LYS A 15 1.61 -15.18 10.99
C LYS A 15 1.92 -13.86 11.70
N ARG A 16 1.76 -12.76 10.97
CA ARG A 16 1.92 -11.40 11.47
C ARG A 16 0.68 -10.58 11.16
N ASN A 17 0.19 -9.93 12.20
CA ASN A 17 -0.95 -9.03 12.15
C ASN A 17 -0.52 -7.57 12.13
N PHE A 18 0.73 -7.29 12.47
CA PHE A 18 1.33 -5.98 12.39
C PHE A 18 2.55 -6.07 11.48
N ILE A 19 2.48 -5.39 10.34
CA ILE A 19 3.55 -5.30 9.36
C ILE A 19 4.03 -3.85 9.37
N ASP A 20 5.18 -3.62 10.01
CA ASP A 20 5.79 -2.29 10.07
C ASP A 20 6.08 -1.74 8.67
N TYR A 21 6.54 -2.60 7.77
CA TYR A 21 7.02 -2.23 6.45
C TYR A 21 6.88 -3.37 5.44
N ILE A 22 6.42 -3.06 4.23
CA ILE A 22 6.38 -3.99 3.10
C ILE A 22 6.87 -3.33 1.81
N ILE A 23 7.62 -4.08 1.00
CA ILE A 23 7.99 -3.72 -0.37
C ILE A 23 7.21 -4.63 -1.32
N ILE A 24 6.58 -4.04 -2.32
CA ILE A 24 5.77 -4.73 -3.31
C ILE A 24 6.35 -4.43 -4.70
N ASP A 25 6.83 -5.50 -5.33
CA ASP A 25 7.31 -5.57 -6.70
C ASP A 25 6.83 -6.92 -7.22
N ASN A 26 5.77 -6.92 -8.02
CA ASN A 26 5.09 -8.13 -8.44
C ASN A 26 4.73 -8.15 -9.93
N GLU A 27 5.29 -7.23 -10.71
CA GLU A 27 5.21 -7.21 -12.17
C GLU A 27 3.76 -7.16 -12.65
N GLU A 28 3.02 -6.11 -12.26
CA GLU A 28 1.66 -5.69 -12.68
C GLU A 28 0.47 -5.90 -11.70
N PRO A 29 0.40 -6.93 -10.84
CA PRO A 29 -0.72 -7.08 -9.91
C PRO A 29 -0.73 -6.03 -8.78
N GLU A 30 0.24 -5.11 -8.71
CA GLU A 30 0.22 -3.98 -7.77
C GLU A 30 -1.09 -3.17 -7.91
N TYR A 31 -1.61 -3.06 -9.14
CA TYR A 31 -2.82 -2.28 -9.43
C TYR A 31 -4.08 -2.87 -8.78
N ASP A 32 -4.06 -4.14 -8.39
CA ASP A 32 -5.13 -4.79 -7.63
C ASP A 32 -4.81 -4.88 -6.14
N ILE A 33 -3.53 -5.13 -5.79
CA ILE A 33 -3.09 -5.26 -4.40
C ILE A 33 -3.23 -3.94 -3.64
N ILE A 34 -2.86 -2.80 -4.24
CA ILE A 34 -2.95 -1.51 -3.56
C ILE A 34 -4.40 -1.15 -3.20
N PRO A 35 -5.39 -1.22 -4.13
CA PRO A 35 -6.79 -1.07 -3.77
C PRO A 35 -7.28 -2.09 -2.74
N MET A 36 -6.85 -3.34 -2.82
CA MET A 36 -7.22 -4.38 -1.86
C MET A 36 -6.78 -4.03 -0.43
N ILE A 37 -5.57 -3.49 -0.27
CA ILE A 37 -5.03 -3.07 1.03
C ILE A 37 -5.68 -1.76 1.49
N ALA A 38 -5.59 -0.71 0.68
CA ALA A 38 -5.78 0.66 1.13
C ALA A 38 -7.20 1.21 0.92
N VAL A 39 -7.96 0.66 -0.02
CA VAL A 39 -9.32 1.14 -0.38
C VAL A 39 -10.38 0.19 0.13
N GLN A 40 -10.24 -1.10 -0.18
CA GLN A 40 -11.16 -2.15 0.27
C GLN A 40 -10.96 -2.51 1.75
N GLU A 41 -9.81 -2.12 2.31
CA GLU A 41 -9.39 -2.41 3.68
C GLU A 41 -9.43 -3.92 4.00
N LEU A 42 -9.16 -4.80 3.02
CA LEU A 42 -9.31 -6.26 3.20
C LEU A 42 -8.52 -6.77 4.41
N PHE A 43 -7.28 -6.30 4.53
CA PHE A 43 -6.38 -6.73 5.60
C PHE A 43 -6.74 -6.12 6.94
N ALA A 44 -7.09 -4.83 6.97
CA ALA A 44 -7.50 -4.18 8.21
C ALA A 44 -8.80 -4.78 8.78
N LYS A 45 -9.75 -5.16 7.92
CA LYS A 45 -10.96 -5.91 8.31
C LYS A 45 -10.66 -7.33 8.84
N ASN A 46 -9.44 -7.80 8.66
CA ASN A 46 -8.95 -9.10 9.11
C ASN A 46 -7.87 -8.97 10.20
N ASP A 47 -7.84 -7.83 10.91
CA ASP A 47 -6.90 -7.52 11.99
C ASP A 47 -5.44 -7.52 11.55
N ILE A 48 -5.17 -7.13 10.30
CA ILE A 48 -3.82 -7.01 9.74
C ILE A 48 -3.57 -5.55 9.35
N VAL A 49 -2.52 -4.97 9.92
CA VAL A 49 -2.07 -3.59 9.71
C VAL A 49 -0.79 -3.58 8.89
N PHE A 50 -0.73 -2.71 7.88
CA PHE A 50 0.49 -2.35 7.17
C PHE A 50 0.80 -0.88 7.43
N CYS A 51 1.90 -0.57 8.12
CA CYS A 51 2.20 0.83 8.42
C CYS A 51 2.81 1.57 7.24
N GLN A 52 3.88 1.05 6.66
CA GLN A 52 4.48 1.63 5.47
C GLN A 52 4.47 0.62 4.31
N ILE A 53 4.01 1.08 3.14
CA ILE A 53 4.00 0.31 1.90
C ILE A 53 4.85 1.05 0.87
N ASN A 54 5.90 0.41 0.40
CA ASN A 54 6.64 0.83 -0.79
C ASN A 54 6.22 -0.04 -1.96
N VAL A 55 5.73 0.55 -3.02
CA VAL A 55 5.25 -0.21 -4.19
C VAL A 55 5.85 0.33 -5.48
N GLU A 56 6.29 -0.59 -6.33
CA GLU A 56 6.73 -0.33 -7.70
C GLU A 56 5.60 -0.60 -8.67
N LEU A 57 4.88 0.43 -9.10
CA LEU A 57 3.87 0.29 -10.14
C LEU A 57 4.54 0.17 -11.51
N HIS A 58 4.50 -1.05 -12.04
CA HIS A 58 5.01 -1.40 -13.36
C HIS A 58 4.23 -0.73 -14.50
N LYS A 59 4.91 -0.57 -15.65
CA LYS A 59 4.31 -0.10 -16.91
C LYS A 59 3.74 -1.29 -17.71
N GLN A 60 2.43 -1.45 -17.70
CA GLN A 60 1.63 -2.00 -18.79
C GLN A 60 1.49 -0.93 -19.95
N GLY A 61 0.79 -1.21 -21.04
CA GLY A 61 0.83 -0.41 -22.30
C GLY A 61 0.34 1.06 -22.27
N PRO A 62 0.49 1.83 -23.37
CA PRO A 62 0.56 3.30 -23.36
C PRO A 62 -0.68 4.12 -22.91
N GLU A 63 -1.91 3.60 -22.94
CA GLU A 63 -3.14 4.37 -22.65
C GLU A 63 -3.84 3.95 -21.34
N GLU A 64 -4.02 2.65 -21.10
CA GLU A 64 -4.71 2.13 -19.89
C GLU A 64 -4.02 2.53 -18.57
N HIS A 65 -2.75 2.86 -18.68
CA HIS A 65 -1.80 3.14 -17.61
C HIS A 65 -2.16 4.34 -16.77
N LYS A 66 -2.35 5.46 -17.46
CA LYS A 66 -2.64 6.73 -16.79
C LYS A 66 -4.00 6.64 -16.11
N ALA A 67 -4.96 5.96 -16.73
CA ALA A 67 -6.28 5.77 -16.16
C ALA A 67 -6.24 4.93 -14.88
N LYS A 68 -5.59 3.76 -14.91
CA LYS A 68 -5.45 2.88 -13.72
C LYS A 68 -4.70 3.58 -12.58
N PHE A 69 -3.57 4.22 -12.88
CA PHE A 69 -2.81 4.98 -11.88
C PHE A 69 -3.63 6.13 -11.28
N SER A 70 -4.25 6.95 -12.12
CA SER A 70 -5.06 8.09 -11.65
C SER A 70 -6.23 7.62 -10.80
N LYS A 71 -6.85 6.50 -11.19
CA LYS A 71 -7.92 5.88 -10.41
C LYS A 71 -7.43 5.48 -9.02
N ILE A 72 -6.31 4.76 -8.93
CA ILE A 72 -5.73 4.36 -7.63
C ILE A 72 -5.47 5.57 -6.76
N MET A 73 -4.84 6.63 -7.31
CA MET A 73 -4.55 7.84 -6.55
C MET A 73 -5.83 8.51 -6.02
N LEU A 74 -6.87 8.63 -6.85
CA LEU A 74 -8.16 9.19 -6.43
C LEU A 74 -8.84 8.33 -5.38
N ASP A 75 -8.86 7.02 -5.56
CA ASP A 75 -9.46 6.08 -4.61
C ASP A 75 -8.73 6.14 -3.25
N LEU A 76 -7.39 6.23 -3.25
CA LEU A 76 -6.58 6.40 -2.03
C LEU A 76 -6.95 7.68 -1.28
N LEU A 77 -7.04 8.80 -2.00
CA LEU A 77 -7.43 10.09 -1.43
C LEU A 77 -8.85 10.06 -0.86
N GLN A 78 -9.79 9.38 -1.52
CA GLN A 78 -11.16 9.22 -1.06
C GLN A 78 -11.27 8.30 0.16
N ALA A 79 -10.50 7.21 0.19
CA ALA A 79 -10.48 6.28 1.32
C ALA A 79 -9.86 6.92 2.58
N GLY A 80 -8.88 7.82 2.40
CA GLY A 80 -8.33 8.65 3.48
C GLY A 80 -7.55 7.91 4.56
N ARG A 81 -7.30 6.61 4.38
CA ARG A 81 -6.53 5.79 5.33
C ARG A 81 -5.03 5.93 5.13
N TYR A 82 -4.57 5.83 3.89
CA TYR A 82 -3.16 5.90 3.54
C TYR A 82 -2.84 7.23 2.86
N ALA A 83 -1.79 7.92 3.32
CA ALA A 83 -1.26 9.08 2.62
C ALA A 83 -0.07 8.69 1.73
N VAL A 84 0.00 9.28 0.53
CA VAL A 84 1.15 9.15 -0.36
C VAL A 84 2.21 10.16 0.06
N ILE A 85 3.20 9.72 0.83
CA ILE A 85 4.24 10.60 1.39
C ILE A 85 5.34 10.93 0.37
N ARG A 86 5.56 10.05 -0.61
CA ARG A 86 6.51 10.27 -1.70
C ARG A 86 6.09 9.48 -2.93
N HIS A 87 6.36 10.08 -4.09
CA HIS A 87 6.20 9.44 -5.39
C HIS A 87 7.42 9.77 -6.25
N GLN A 88 8.02 8.77 -6.91
CA GLN A 88 9.15 8.95 -7.83
C GLN A 88 8.92 8.19 -9.12
N LYS A 89 9.41 8.73 -10.24
CA LYS A 89 9.31 8.08 -11.55
C LYS A 89 10.70 7.68 -12.06
N HIS A 90 10.96 6.38 -12.17
CA HIS A 90 12.24 5.83 -12.65
C HIS A 90 11.98 4.70 -13.66
N GLY A 91 11.45 5.02 -14.84
CA GLY A 91 11.01 3.98 -15.78
C GLY A 91 9.70 3.28 -15.37
N TYR A 92 9.43 3.17 -14.06
CA TYR A 92 8.22 2.76 -13.35
C TYR A 92 7.81 3.85 -12.33
N GLN A 93 6.70 3.67 -11.59
CA GLN A 93 6.31 4.59 -10.51
C GLN A 93 6.56 3.96 -9.13
N LEU A 94 7.43 4.58 -8.34
CA LEU A 94 7.63 4.22 -6.93
C LEU A 94 6.72 5.06 -6.06
N MET A 95 5.82 4.41 -5.32
CA MET A 95 4.96 5.06 -4.33
C MET A 95 5.31 4.61 -2.93
N PHE A 96 5.30 5.57 -2.01
CA PHE A 96 5.53 5.37 -0.59
C PHE A 96 4.25 5.80 0.13
N LEU A 97 3.57 4.83 0.74
CA LEU A 97 2.31 5.01 1.44
C LEU A 97 2.53 4.78 2.94
N VAL A 98 1.86 5.57 3.77
CA VAL A 98 1.83 5.38 5.22
C VAL A 98 0.38 5.33 5.69
N ASP A 99 0.03 4.41 6.59
CA ASP A 99 -1.28 4.37 7.26
C ASP A 99 -1.37 5.52 8.27
N PHE A 100 -2.25 6.48 8.01
CA PHE A 100 -2.51 7.65 8.86
C PHE A 100 -3.70 7.44 9.81
N LYS A 101 -4.38 6.30 9.72
CA LYS A 101 -5.56 5.97 10.54
C LYS A 101 -5.18 5.13 11.74
N ASP A 102 -4.18 4.27 11.60
CA ASP A 102 -3.68 3.45 12.71
C ASP A 102 -2.72 4.26 13.62
N PRO A 103 -2.99 4.36 14.93
CA PRO A 103 -2.21 5.20 15.83
C PRO A 103 -0.77 4.72 16.00
N ASP A 104 -0.51 3.41 15.93
CA ASP A 104 0.85 2.88 16.06
C ASP A 104 1.68 3.21 14.82
N CYS A 105 1.05 3.24 13.64
CA CYS A 105 1.69 3.68 12.40
C CYS A 105 1.98 5.19 12.40
N VAL A 106 1.04 6.00 12.89
CA VAL A 106 1.23 7.45 13.04
C VAL A 106 2.36 7.77 14.01
N GLU A 107 2.42 7.09 15.16
CA GLU A 107 3.50 7.24 16.14
C GLU A 107 4.87 6.94 15.50
N LYS A 108 4.97 5.85 14.75
CA LYS A 108 6.23 5.39 14.13
C LYS A 108 6.70 6.25 12.96
N TYR A 109 5.79 6.66 12.09
CA TYR A 109 6.15 7.22 10.78
C TYR A 109 5.78 8.69 10.57
N VAL A 110 4.87 9.25 11.36
CA VAL A 110 4.33 10.61 11.11
C VAL A 110 4.72 11.58 12.22
N LYS A 111 4.59 11.16 13.48
CA LYS A 111 4.69 12.07 14.64
C LYS A 111 6.00 12.85 14.72
N GLN A 112 7.13 12.22 14.35
CA GLN A 112 8.45 12.87 14.32
C GLN A 112 8.52 14.13 13.43
N PHE A 113 7.58 14.29 12.49
CA PHE A 113 7.51 15.46 11.60
C PHE A 113 6.56 16.55 12.12
N LEU A 114 5.82 16.28 13.20
CA LEU A 114 4.82 17.19 13.79
C LEU A 114 5.26 17.75 15.15
N THR A 115 6.37 17.25 15.69
CA THR A 115 6.92 17.69 16.97
C THR A 115 8.14 18.57 16.73
N ASP A 116 8.16 19.77 17.30
CA ASP A 116 9.23 20.76 17.21
C ASP A 116 10.39 20.48 18.19
N ASP A 117 10.89 19.24 18.24
CA ASP A 117 12.07 18.89 19.06
C ASP A 117 13.39 19.35 18.41
#